data_AF-A0A3D4GIW5-F1
#
_entry.id   AF-A0A3D4GIW5-F1
#
_cell.length_a   1.000
_cell.length_b   1.000
_cell.length_c   1.000
_cell.angle_alpha   90.00
_cell.angle_beta   90.00
_cell.angle_gamma   90.00
#
_symmetry.space_group_name_H-M   'P 1'
#
loop_
_entity.id
_entity.type
_entity.pdbx_description
1 polymer ?
#
loop_
_entity_poly.entity_id
_entity_poly.type
_entity_poly.pdbx_seq_one_letter_code
_entity_poly.pdbx_strand_id
1 'polypeptide(L)'
;MTLKPKTRALLLIAGSLLTVILVVATVIISLRLKNQGSRSVTPTTPESKPSADVTASCALTFTVGTQLIQCDVPTIYKNDSRNSSGIYFTSPNDIIDPTKTNFSPGQIIVLKLPIKNEEDDLEYPTAAWTDVLSTQLTFVDGGSGCTYEQSNRTVTCHTGNMLSSFMSWFRVRINDSATGKITNTATITPGGSDPSSCSVEITISSAPTPTPTPTLDAGFLVQKFNDKNNNKARDSGEAGLDWDFEWKLNGDNNFRAYQTYVDKNGEGGRVGGLKDGDKVHIREKSKSGWSATNGTEQTFTVKLGETYVAYFGNRQPTTVGCNNSCSADTDCASGLFCSKATGSTSGVCRNNACVNKTNCTCDVVTSTSTPTTIVKASPTPTSVPEAPLPEAGSTGQSILLFLGGTTMTVLGVIGLLAL
;
A
#
# COMPACT_ATOMS: atom_id res chain seq x y z
N MET A 1 13.10 -31.85 -32.10
CA MET A 1 13.81 -30.59 -31.81
C MET A 1 14.29 -30.62 -30.36
N THR A 2 15.58 -30.78 -30.11
CA THR A 2 16.16 -30.78 -28.76
C THR A 2 16.39 -29.33 -28.30
N LEU A 3 15.56 -28.85 -27.38
CA LEU A 3 15.73 -27.55 -26.73
C LEU A 3 17.09 -27.49 -26.01
N LYS A 4 17.84 -26.41 -26.24
CA LYS A 4 19.14 -26.19 -25.59
C LYS A 4 18.97 -26.17 -24.06
N PRO A 5 19.94 -26.69 -23.29
CA PRO A 5 19.83 -26.83 -21.84
C PRO A 5 19.53 -25.51 -21.11
N LYS A 6 20.03 -24.37 -21.62
CA LYS A 6 19.70 -23.04 -21.08
C LYS A 6 18.23 -22.67 -21.24
N THR A 7 17.60 -23.07 -22.34
CA THR A 7 16.18 -22.81 -22.61
C THR A 7 15.27 -23.65 -21.71
N ARG A 8 15.69 -24.88 -21.37
CA ARG A 8 14.99 -25.74 -20.41
C ARG A 8 15.01 -25.14 -19.00
N ALA A 9 16.15 -24.63 -18.54
CA ALA A 9 16.26 -23.99 -17.22
C ALA A 9 15.37 -22.74 -17.11
N LEU A 10 15.33 -21.92 -18.17
CA LEU A 10 14.50 -20.71 -18.19
C LEU A 10 13.00 -21.03 -18.13
N LEU A 11 12.54 -22.06 -18.85
CA LEU A 11 11.15 -22.50 -18.84
C LEU A 11 10.72 -23.06 -17.47
N LEU A 12 11.63 -23.78 -16.78
CA LEU A 12 11.36 -24.27 -15.43
C LEU A 12 11.22 -23.13 -14.42
N ILE A 13 12.08 -22.10 -14.50
CA ILE A 13 11.99 -20.92 -13.64
C ILE A 13 10.70 -20.15 -13.93
N ALA A 14 10.38 -19.90 -15.20
CA ALA A 14 9.16 -19.19 -15.59
C ALA A 14 7.88 -19.95 -15.15
N GLY A 15 7.87 -21.27 -15.30
CA GLY A 15 6.75 -22.12 -14.84
C GLY A 15 6.58 -22.07 -13.32
N SER A 16 7.67 -22.18 -12.56
CA SER A 16 7.62 -22.10 -11.10
C SER A 16 7.12 -20.72 -10.61
N LEU A 17 7.58 -19.63 -11.23
CA LEU A 17 7.13 -18.29 -10.88
C LEU A 17 5.63 -18.10 -11.16
N LEU A 18 5.13 -18.61 -12.29
CA LEU A 18 3.71 -18.53 -12.63
C LEU A 18 2.84 -19.30 -11.62
N THR A 19 3.29 -20.46 -11.15
CA THR A 19 2.56 -21.22 -10.12
C THR A 19 2.48 -20.47 -8.78
N VAL A 20 3.58 -19.82 -8.36
CA VAL A 20 3.58 -18.99 -7.13
C VAL A 20 2.61 -17.82 -7.26
N ILE A 21 2.57 -17.16 -8.42
CA ILE A 21 1.65 -16.04 -8.68
C ILE A 21 0.18 -16.48 -8.57
N LEU A 22 -0.17 -17.65 -9.12
CA LEU A 22 -1.54 -18.18 -9.07
C LEU A 22 -1.99 -18.54 -7.64
N VAL A 23 -1.08 -19.09 -6.83
CA VAL A 23 -1.35 -19.40 -5.41
C VAL A 23 -1.56 -18.12 -4.60
N VAL A 24 -0.73 -17.09 -4.82
CA VAL A 24 -0.90 -15.80 -4.13
C VAL A 24 -2.21 -15.13 -4.54
N ALA A 25 -2.57 -15.16 -5.82
CA ALA A 25 -3.82 -14.58 -6.31
C ALA A 25 -5.07 -15.25 -5.69
N THR A 26 -5.07 -16.58 -5.57
CA THR A 26 -6.18 -17.31 -4.94
C THR A 26 -6.32 -17.02 -3.44
N VAL A 27 -5.21 -16.84 -2.73
CA VAL A 27 -5.23 -16.40 -1.31
C VAL A 27 -5.81 -15.00 -1.19
N ILE A 28 -5.42 -14.05 -2.04
CA ILE A 28 -5.93 -12.67 -2.01
C ILE A 28 -7.44 -12.63 -2.29
N ILE A 29 -7.93 -13.38 -3.28
CA ILE A 29 -9.37 -13.44 -3.61
C ILE A 29 -10.17 -14.00 -2.42
N SER A 30 -9.66 -15.06 -1.79
CA SER A 30 -10.30 -15.68 -0.62
C SER A 30 -10.38 -14.72 0.58
N LEU A 31 -9.32 -13.93 0.81
CA LEU A 31 -9.31 -12.90 1.86
C LEU A 31 -10.32 -11.78 1.57
N ARG A 32 -10.49 -11.37 0.30
CA ARG A 32 -11.46 -10.32 -0.05
C ARG A 32 -12.91 -10.76 0.12
N LEU A 33 -13.23 -12.02 -0.23
CA LEU A 33 -14.59 -12.55 -0.06
C LEU A 33 -14.97 -12.65 1.42
N LYS A 34 -14.02 -13.00 2.30
CA LYS A 34 -14.27 -13.06 3.75
C LYS A 34 -14.57 -11.68 4.36
N ASN A 35 -14.01 -10.61 3.80
CA ASN A 35 -14.25 -9.24 4.28
C ASN A 35 -15.57 -8.62 3.80
N GLN A 36 -16.32 -9.24 2.88
CA GLN A 36 -17.60 -8.71 2.39
C GLN A 36 -18.84 -9.25 3.13
N GLY A 37 -18.69 -10.18 4.08
CA GLY A 37 -19.80 -10.91 4.69
C GLY A 37 -20.55 -10.25 5.86
N SER A 38 -20.50 -8.93 6.09
CA SER A 38 -21.13 -8.34 7.30
C SER A 38 -21.75 -6.96 7.13
N ARG A 39 -22.67 -6.80 6.18
CA ARG A 39 -23.66 -5.71 6.21
C ARG A 39 -25.05 -6.23 5.83
N SER A 40 -25.71 -6.91 6.77
CA SER A 40 -27.15 -7.11 6.72
C SER A 40 -27.81 -5.84 7.24
N VAL A 41 -28.44 -5.07 6.35
CA VAL A 41 -29.27 -3.92 6.72
C VAL A 41 -30.70 -4.42 6.81
N THR A 42 -31.22 -4.50 8.03
CA THR A 42 -32.63 -4.79 8.28
C THR A 42 -33.44 -3.55 7.87
N PRO A 43 -34.48 -3.67 7.01
CA PRO A 43 -35.31 -2.54 6.65
C PRO A 43 -36.21 -2.18 7.83
N THR A 44 -36.07 -0.96 8.34
CA THR A 44 -37.03 -0.38 9.29
C THR A 44 -38.22 0.17 8.51
N THR A 45 -39.38 -0.44 8.70
CA THR A 45 -40.66 0.02 8.17
C THR A 45 -41.05 1.34 8.86
N PRO A 46 -41.35 2.43 8.14
CA PRO A 46 -41.85 3.65 8.75
C PRO A 46 -43.30 3.48 9.17
N GLU A 47 -43.56 3.65 10.46
CA GLU A 47 -44.90 3.64 11.04
C GLU A 47 -45.45 5.07 11.05
N SER A 48 -46.06 5.50 9.96
CA SER A 48 -46.92 6.68 9.95
C SER A 48 -48.07 6.47 8.98
N LYS A 49 -49.22 6.08 9.51
CA LYS A 49 -50.51 6.04 8.83
C LYS A 49 -51.17 7.43 8.97
N PRO A 50 -51.27 8.25 7.91
CA PRO A 50 -52.02 9.48 8.00
C PRO A 50 -53.52 9.19 8.01
N SER A 51 -54.23 9.89 8.89
CA SER A 51 -55.69 9.89 8.99
C SER A 51 -56.28 10.56 7.76
N ALA A 52 -57.15 9.84 7.04
CA ALA A 52 -57.88 10.39 5.91
C ALA A 52 -58.95 11.36 6.41
N ASP A 53 -58.76 12.64 6.15
CA ASP A 53 -59.82 13.65 6.20
C ASP A 53 -60.55 13.64 4.85
N VAL A 54 -61.84 13.35 4.90
CA VAL A 54 -62.69 13.17 3.74
C VAL A 54 -63.42 14.49 3.52
N THR A 55 -62.87 15.41 2.70
CA THR A 55 -63.66 16.43 1.96
C THR A 55 -62.75 17.31 1.09
N ALA A 56 -62.36 16.80 -0.08
CA ALA A 56 -62.16 17.61 -1.29
C ALA A 56 -61.96 16.67 -2.48
N SER A 57 -62.99 16.50 -3.30
CA SER A 57 -62.86 15.88 -4.61
C SER A 57 -62.11 16.82 -5.55
N CYS A 58 -60.80 16.94 -5.37
CA CYS A 58 -59.92 17.43 -6.43
C CYS A 58 -59.75 16.28 -7.42
N ALA A 59 -60.56 16.28 -8.48
CA ALA A 59 -60.31 15.42 -9.63
C ALA A 59 -58.99 15.88 -10.25
N LEU A 60 -57.88 15.21 -9.90
CA LEU A 60 -56.63 15.31 -10.65
C LEU A 60 -56.83 14.58 -11.97
N THR A 61 -57.32 15.30 -12.97
CA THR A 61 -57.16 14.87 -14.36
C THR A 61 -55.71 15.17 -14.75
N PHE A 62 -54.81 14.21 -14.57
CA PHE A 62 -53.58 14.20 -15.34
C PHE A 62 -53.86 13.39 -16.60
N THR A 63 -53.64 14.00 -17.74
CA THR A 63 -53.53 13.24 -18.98
C THR A 63 -52.20 12.50 -18.87
N VAL A 64 -52.24 11.17 -18.82
CA VAL A 64 -51.03 10.39 -19.14
C VAL A 64 -50.80 10.65 -20.62
N GLY A 65 -50.01 11.66 -20.94
CA GLY A 65 -49.44 11.78 -22.27
C GLY A 65 -48.62 10.52 -22.48
N THR A 66 -49.03 9.66 -23.40
CA THR A 66 -48.16 8.62 -23.91
C THR A 66 -46.93 9.35 -24.47
N GLN A 67 -45.77 9.21 -23.82
CA GLN A 67 -44.53 9.75 -24.38
C GLN A 67 -44.23 8.93 -25.64
N LEU A 68 -44.53 9.51 -26.80
CA LEU A 68 -44.39 8.83 -28.09
C LEU A 68 -42.92 8.75 -28.54
N ILE A 69 -42.08 9.66 -28.00
CA ILE A 69 -40.64 9.67 -28.27
C ILE A 69 -39.86 9.43 -26.98
N GLN A 70 -38.99 8.42 -27.01
CA GLN A 70 -38.11 8.06 -25.91
C GLN A 70 -36.63 8.34 -26.26
N CYS A 71 -35.93 9.00 -25.34
CA CYS A 71 -34.47 9.11 -25.33
C CYS A 71 -33.89 7.87 -24.66
N ASP A 72 -33.15 7.05 -25.38
CA ASP A 72 -32.49 5.87 -24.82
C ASP A 72 -31.09 6.22 -24.31
N VAL A 73 -30.57 5.43 -23.35
CA VAL A 73 -29.29 5.72 -22.69
C VAL A 73 -28.16 5.95 -23.72
N PRO A 74 -27.43 7.08 -23.64
CA PRO A 74 -26.35 7.37 -24.55
C PRO A 74 -25.27 6.28 -24.51
N THR A 75 -24.77 5.87 -25.67
CA THR A 75 -23.66 4.91 -25.76
C THR A 75 -22.36 5.65 -26.04
N ILE A 76 -21.29 5.32 -25.32
CA ILE A 76 -19.96 5.90 -25.51
C ILE A 76 -19.12 4.96 -26.37
N TYR A 77 -18.46 5.52 -27.39
CA TYR A 77 -17.49 4.80 -28.21
C TYR A 77 -16.11 5.45 -28.12
N LYS A 78 -15.07 4.63 -28.31
CA LYS A 78 -13.72 5.12 -28.58
C LYS A 78 -13.71 5.94 -29.87
N ASN A 79 -12.92 7.00 -29.89
CA ASN A 79 -12.73 7.78 -31.11
C ASN A 79 -11.79 7.03 -32.07
N ASP A 80 -12.33 6.54 -33.18
CA ASP A 80 -11.55 6.04 -34.32
C ASP A 80 -10.83 7.22 -35.00
N SER A 81 -9.59 7.01 -35.42
CA SER A 81 -8.79 8.03 -36.13
C SER A 81 -9.42 8.52 -37.44
N ARG A 82 -10.32 7.74 -38.05
CA ARG A 82 -11.04 8.07 -39.28
C ARG A 82 -12.27 8.94 -39.02
N ASN A 83 -12.70 9.10 -37.77
CA ASN A 83 -13.85 9.90 -37.42
C ASN A 83 -13.61 11.37 -37.75
N SER A 84 -14.60 11.99 -38.40
CA SER A 84 -14.62 13.39 -38.77
C SER A 84 -16.05 13.92 -38.77
N SER A 85 -16.23 15.23 -38.88
CA SER A 85 -17.55 15.85 -38.95
C SER A 85 -18.43 15.15 -40.00
N GLY A 86 -19.63 14.73 -39.59
CA GLY A 86 -20.59 14.04 -40.45
C GLY A 86 -20.31 12.54 -40.72
N ILE A 87 -19.12 12.01 -40.39
CA ILE A 87 -18.74 10.63 -40.68
C ILE A 87 -18.11 9.96 -39.45
N TYR A 88 -18.81 8.97 -38.89
CA TYR A 88 -18.36 8.21 -37.72
C TYR A 88 -18.28 6.72 -38.01
N PHE A 89 -17.12 6.15 -37.76
CA PHE A 89 -16.82 4.73 -37.78
C PHE A 89 -16.89 4.21 -36.35
N THR A 90 -17.84 3.32 -36.10
CA THR A 90 -18.01 2.67 -34.79
C THR A 90 -18.15 1.17 -34.95
N SER A 91 -17.44 0.40 -34.13
CA SER A 91 -17.60 -1.05 -34.01
C SER A 91 -18.24 -1.41 -32.66
N PRO A 92 -18.96 -2.54 -32.54
CA PRO A 92 -19.35 -3.08 -31.23
C PRO A 92 -18.17 -3.25 -30.25
N ASN A 93 -16.95 -3.48 -30.76
CA ASN A 93 -15.73 -3.59 -29.96
C ASN A 93 -15.21 -2.24 -29.42
N ASP A 94 -15.71 -1.12 -29.95
CA ASP A 94 -15.32 0.23 -29.53
C ASP A 94 -16.25 0.80 -28.46
N ILE A 95 -17.31 0.08 -28.10
CA ILE A 95 -18.23 0.47 -27.03
C ILE A 95 -17.44 0.49 -25.71
N ILE A 96 -17.56 1.62 -25.00
CA ILE A 96 -16.99 1.80 -23.69
C ILE A 96 -18.12 1.67 -22.67
N ASP A 97 -17.97 0.75 -21.73
CA ASP A 97 -18.82 0.70 -20.54
C ASP A 97 -18.34 1.78 -19.54
N PRO A 98 -19.08 2.88 -19.36
CA PRO A 98 -18.66 3.97 -18.47
C PRO A 98 -18.61 3.57 -17.00
N THR A 99 -19.30 2.49 -16.60
CA THR A 99 -19.32 2.02 -15.21
C THR A 99 -18.06 1.24 -14.84
N LYS A 100 -17.29 0.80 -15.84
CA LYS A 100 -16.06 0.00 -15.69
C LYS A 100 -14.81 0.71 -16.19
N THR A 101 -14.96 1.89 -16.80
CA THR A 101 -13.87 2.60 -17.46
C THR A 101 -13.67 3.98 -16.85
N ASN A 102 -12.44 4.27 -16.43
CA ASN A 102 -12.04 5.63 -16.10
C ASN A 102 -11.47 6.30 -17.35
N PHE A 103 -11.97 7.48 -17.68
CA PHE A 103 -11.54 8.25 -18.83
C PHE A 103 -10.37 9.17 -18.47
N SER A 104 -9.49 9.45 -19.44
CA SER A 104 -8.34 10.33 -19.19
C SER A 104 -8.63 11.76 -19.64
N PRO A 105 -8.15 12.80 -18.93
CA PRO A 105 -8.13 14.16 -19.45
C PRO A 105 -7.46 14.21 -20.84
N GLY A 106 -8.00 15.04 -21.74
CA GLY A 106 -7.54 15.17 -23.13
C GLY A 106 -8.10 14.12 -24.10
N GLN A 107 -8.74 13.06 -23.61
CA GLN A 107 -9.32 12.01 -24.46
C GLN A 107 -10.52 12.53 -25.28
N ILE A 108 -10.61 12.10 -26.54
CA ILE A 108 -11.80 12.31 -27.39
C ILE A 108 -12.65 11.03 -27.36
N ILE A 109 -13.95 11.19 -27.15
CA ILE A 109 -14.94 10.12 -27.20
C ILE A 109 -16.05 10.46 -28.19
N VAL A 110 -16.74 9.45 -28.70
CA VAL A 110 -17.93 9.60 -29.55
C VAL A 110 -19.15 9.25 -28.71
N LEU A 111 -20.13 10.14 -28.67
CA LEU A 111 -21.42 9.90 -28.04
C LEU A 111 -22.45 9.55 -29.11
N LYS A 112 -23.08 8.39 -28.94
CA LYS A 112 -24.24 7.94 -29.73
C LYS A 112 -25.50 8.16 -28.92
N LEU A 113 -26.46 8.85 -29.52
CA LEU A 113 -27.77 9.08 -28.93
C LEU A 113 -28.85 8.35 -29.73
N PRO A 114 -29.37 7.23 -29.21
CA PRO A 114 -30.53 6.56 -29.74
C PRO A 114 -31.82 7.28 -29.33
N ILE A 115 -32.66 7.59 -30.31
CA ILE A 115 -34.01 8.10 -30.10
C ILE A 115 -34.97 7.11 -30.74
N LYS A 116 -36.01 6.72 -30.01
CA LYS A 116 -37.02 5.80 -30.52
C LYS A 116 -38.38 6.50 -30.55
N ASN A 117 -39.02 6.43 -31.71
CA ASN A 117 -40.46 6.63 -31.81
C ASN A 117 -41.10 5.27 -31.50
N GLU A 118 -41.90 5.18 -30.46
CA GLU A 118 -42.55 3.94 -30.01
C GLU A 118 -43.88 3.68 -30.76
N GLU A 119 -44.35 4.64 -31.55
CA GLU A 119 -45.55 4.50 -32.39
C GLU A 119 -45.16 4.13 -33.81
N ASP A 120 -45.44 2.88 -34.21
CA ASP A 120 -45.05 2.32 -35.51
C ASP A 120 -45.70 3.03 -36.73
N ASP A 121 -46.78 3.79 -36.53
CA ASP A 121 -47.60 4.40 -37.60
C ASP A 121 -47.78 5.92 -37.49
N LEU A 122 -47.14 6.60 -36.51
CA LEU A 122 -47.25 8.05 -36.34
C LEU A 122 -45.93 8.74 -36.69
N GLU A 123 -45.93 9.49 -37.80
CA GLU A 123 -44.79 10.36 -38.15
C GLU A 123 -44.71 11.53 -37.17
N TYR A 124 -43.58 11.66 -36.49
CA TYR A 124 -43.33 12.82 -35.66
C TYR A 124 -42.63 13.91 -36.47
N PRO A 125 -43.28 15.07 -36.71
CA PRO A 125 -42.70 16.13 -37.52
C PRO A 125 -41.55 16.81 -36.76
N THR A 126 -40.39 16.90 -37.43
CA THR A 126 -39.19 17.66 -37.03
C THR A 126 -38.96 17.78 -35.52
N ALA A 127 -38.45 16.70 -34.91
CA ALA A 127 -37.89 16.81 -33.56
C ALA A 127 -36.43 17.29 -33.61
N ALA A 128 -36.01 17.99 -32.57
CA ALA A 128 -34.62 18.26 -32.30
C ALA A 128 -34.35 17.90 -30.85
N TRP A 129 -33.24 17.21 -30.61
CA TRP A 129 -32.76 17.02 -29.26
C TRP A 129 -31.59 17.96 -29.00
N THR A 130 -31.41 18.28 -27.73
CA THR A 130 -30.41 19.23 -27.23
C THR A 130 -29.56 18.58 -26.14
N ASP A 131 -28.24 18.78 -26.18
CA ASP A 131 -27.29 18.48 -25.10
C ASP A 131 -26.66 19.78 -24.62
N VAL A 132 -26.72 20.10 -23.33
CA VAL A 132 -25.92 21.20 -22.78
C VAL A 132 -24.63 20.63 -22.22
N LEU A 133 -23.53 20.82 -22.94
CA LEU A 133 -22.25 20.24 -22.53
C LEU A 133 -21.69 20.94 -21.28
N SER A 134 -21.41 20.13 -20.25
CA SER A 134 -20.66 20.57 -19.07
C SER A 134 -19.38 21.31 -19.44
N THR A 135 -19.10 22.42 -18.72
CA THR A 135 -17.79 22.67 -18.09
C THR A 135 -16.57 21.98 -18.68
N GLN A 136 -16.51 20.70 -18.35
CA GLN A 136 -15.38 19.79 -18.46
C GLN A 136 -15.29 19.07 -19.81
N LEU A 137 -16.24 19.32 -20.72
CA LEU A 137 -16.28 18.78 -22.08
C LEU A 137 -16.18 19.91 -23.10
N THR A 138 -15.41 19.68 -24.15
CA THR A 138 -15.35 20.56 -25.33
C THR A 138 -15.94 19.83 -26.53
N PHE A 139 -16.89 20.46 -27.22
CA PHE A 139 -17.42 19.93 -28.48
C PHE A 139 -16.31 19.88 -29.54
N VAL A 140 -16.21 18.77 -30.27
CA VAL A 140 -15.23 18.59 -31.35
C VAL A 140 -15.92 18.74 -32.70
N ASP A 141 -16.91 17.89 -32.98
CA ASP A 141 -17.77 17.94 -34.16
C ASP A 141 -19.03 17.10 -33.97
N GLY A 142 -19.97 17.20 -34.92
CA GLY A 142 -21.24 16.49 -34.91
C GLY A 142 -21.53 15.75 -36.22
N GLY A 143 -22.51 14.85 -36.15
CA GLY A 143 -23.04 14.15 -37.32
C GLY A 143 -23.84 15.06 -38.24
N SER A 144 -24.31 14.50 -39.35
CA SER A 144 -25.22 15.23 -40.23
C SER A 144 -26.47 15.68 -39.45
N GLY A 145 -26.85 16.95 -39.58
CA GLY A 145 -27.98 17.55 -38.86
C GLY A 145 -27.67 18.05 -37.44
N CYS A 146 -26.44 17.84 -36.95
CA CYS A 146 -25.96 18.35 -35.67
C CYS A 146 -25.27 19.71 -35.80
N THR A 147 -25.54 20.59 -34.84
CA THR A 147 -24.96 21.93 -34.72
C THR A 147 -24.54 22.17 -33.28
N TYR A 148 -23.62 23.11 -33.05
CA TYR A 148 -23.17 23.49 -31.71
C TYR A 148 -23.21 25.00 -31.56
N GLU A 149 -23.93 25.47 -30.54
CA GLU A 149 -23.97 26.88 -30.15
C GLU A 149 -22.99 27.10 -28.99
N GLN A 150 -21.92 27.85 -29.25
CA GLN A 150 -20.84 28.02 -28.28
C GLN A 150 -21.26 28.85 -27.07
N SER A 151 -22.16 29.81 -27.23
CA SER A 151 -22.56 30.74 -26.17
C SER A 151 -23.29 30.05 -25.01
N ASN A 152 -24.14 29.06 -25.32
CA ASN A 152 -24.87 28.26 -24.33
C ASN A 152 -24.32 26.82 -24.20
N ARG A 153 -23.31 26.46 -25.00
CA ARG A 153 -22.68 25.13 -25.05
C ARG A 153 -23.66 24.02 -25.43
N THR A 154 -24.66 24.34 -26.24
CA THR A 154 -25.71 23.40 -26.62
C THR A 154 -25.39 22.73 -27.95
N VAL A 155 -25.33 21.40 -27.95
CA VAL A 155 -25.36 20.58 -29.17
C VAL A 155 -26.82 20.37 -29.53
N THR A 156 -27.22 20.72 -30.75
CA THR A 156 -28.59 20.50 -31.25
C THR A 156 -28.51 19.63 -32.49
N CYS A 157 -29.17 18.48 -32.48
CA CYS A 157 -29.27 17.64 -33.67
C CYS A 157 -30.73 17.46 -34.08
N HIS A 158 -30.98 17.78 -35.35
CA HIS A 158 -32.29 17.69 -35.95
C HIS A 158 -32.50 16.27 -36.47
N THR A 159 -33.61 15.67 -36.09
CA THR A 159 -33.93 14.30 -36.50
C THR A 159 -34.66 14.24 -37.84
N GLY A 160 -35.09 15.40 -38.35
CA GLY A 160 -36.06 15.45 -39.44
C GLY A 160 -37.39 14.83 -39.01
N ASN A 161 -38.18 14.40 -39.98
CA ASN A 161 -39.38 13.63 -39.68
C ASN A 161 -39.01 12.19 -39.31
N MET A 162 -39.57 11.70 -38.22
CA MET A 162 -39.28 10.36 -37.70
C MET A 162 -40.52 9.47 -37.74
N LEU A 163 -40.47 8.42 -38.57
CA LEU A 163 -41.41 7.29 -38.51
C LEU A 163 -40.96 6.20 -37.52
N SER A 164 -39.66 6.12 -37.24
CA SER A 164 -39.07 5.08 -36.39
C SER A 164 -37.83 5.61 -35.66
N SER A 165 -36.93 4.74 -35.19
CA SER A 165 -35.73 5.13 -34.45
C SER A 165 -34.75 5.98 -35.27
N PHE A 166 -34.17 7.00 -34.63
CA PHE A 166 -33.13 7.85 -35.19
C PHE A 166 -31.87 7.81 -34.33
N MET A 167 -30.71 7.95 -34.95
CA MET A 167 -29.41 7.88 -34.27
C MET A 167 -28.61 9.14 -34.56
N SER A 168 -28.23 9.86 -33.52
CA SER A 168 -27.31 11.00 -33.62
C SER A 168 -25.95 10.67 -33.04
N TRP A 169 -24.93 11.36 -33.55
CA TRP A 169 -23.54 11.15 -33.17
C TRP A 169 -22.85 12.50 -33.04
N PHE A 170 -21.98 12.63 -32.06
CA PHE A 170 -21.07 13.77 -31.94
C PHE A 170 -19.84 13.40 -31.12
N ARG A 171 -18.78 14.17 -31.27
CA ARG A 171 -17.54 14.00 -30.52
C ARG A 171 -17.37 15.09 -29.48
N VAL A 172 -16.89 14.67 -28.32
CA VAL A 172 -16.46 15.56 -27.26
C VAL A 172 -15.05 15.20 -26.82
N ARG A 173 -14.27 16.24 -26.51
CA ARG A 173 -13.00 16.11 -25.83
C ARG A 173 -13.22 16.34 -24.34
N ILE A 174 -12.71 15.44 -23.52
CA ILE A 174 -12.59 15.65 -22.09
C ILE A 174 -11.47 16.67 -21.86
N ASN A 175 -11.78 17.77 -21.19
CA ASN A 175 -10.81 18.84 -20.98
C ASN A 175 -9.62 18.36 -20.14
N ASP A 176 -8.45 18.94 -20.37
CA ASP A 176 -7.21 18.52 -19.68
C ASP A 176 -7.28 18.76 -18.15
N SER A 177 -8.14 19.68 -17.71
CA SER A 177 -8.42 19.97 -16.29
C SER A 177 -9.63 19.21 -15.72
N ALA A 178 -10.25 18.31 -16.49
CA ALA A 178 -11.43 17.59 -16.04
C ALA A 178 -11.08 16.66 -14.85
N THR A 179 -11.97 16.58 -13.87
CA THR A 179 -11.82 15.73 -12.68
C THR A 179 -13.18 15.21 -12.22
N GLY A 180 -13.16 14.12 -11.44
CA GLY A 180 -14.38 13.58 -10.85
C GLY A 180 -15.33 12.95 -11.87
N LYS A 181 -16.64 13.18 -11.69
CA LYS A 181 -17.70 12.62 -12.54
C LYS A 181 -18.35 13.71 -13.37
N ILE A 182 -18.60 13.44 -14.64
CA ILE A 182 -19.31 14.32 -15.57
C ILE A 182 -20.60 13.62 -16.00
N THR A 183 -21.75 14.20 -15.70
CA THR A 183 -23.02 13.75 -16.26
C THR A 183 -23.30 14.53 -17.54
N ASN A 184 -23.55 13.82 -18.63
CA ASN A 184 -23.97 14.39 -19.91
C ASN A 184 -25.43 13.99 -20.17
N THR A 185 -26.27 14.95 -20.52
CA THR A 185 -27.73 14.76 -20.57
C THR A 185 -28.30 15.35 -21.86
N ALA A 186 -28.84 14.47 -22.70
CA ALA A 186 -29.59 14.86 -23.87
C ALA A 186 -31.08 14.96 -23.53
N THR A 187 -31.76 15.97 -24.07
CA THR A 187 -33.20 16.19 -23.91
C THR A 187 -33.85 16.39 -25.26
N ILE A 188 -34.95 15.69 -25.52
CA ILE A 188 -35.83 15.90 -26.66
C ILE A 188 -37.16 16.46 -26.16
N THR A 189 -37.65 17.51 -26.82
CA THR A 189 -38.99 18.06 -26.54
C THR A 189 -39.80 17.95 -27.83
N PRO A 190 -40.60 16.88 -27.96
CA PRO A 190 -41.47 16.73 -29.10
C PRO A 190 -42.55 17.83 -29.06
N GLY A 191 -42.90 18.41 -30.22
CA GLY A 191 -43.80 19.55 -30.34
C GLY A 191 -45.19 19.29 -29.73
N GLY A 192 -45.39 19.76 -28.49
CA GLY A 192 -46.65 19.63 -27.77
C GLY A 192 -46.75 18.43 -26.81
N SER A 193 -45.65 17.69 -26.57
CA SER A 193 -45.60 16.64 -25.54
C SER A 193 -44.62 16.95 -24.43
N ASP A 194 -44.63 16.11 -23.39
CA ASP A 194 -43.64 16.16 -22.32
C ASP A 194 -42.23 15.87 -22.87
N PRO A 195 -41.20 16.53 -22.34
CA PRO A 195 -39.81 16.26 -22.72
C PRO A 195 -39.37 14.87 -22.24
N SER A 196 -38.54 14.20 -23.05
CA SER A 196 -37.83 12.98 -22.68
C SER A 196 -36.34 13.29 -22.58
N SER A 197 -35.66 12.73 -21.57
CA SER A 197 -34.23 12.99 -21.34
C SER A 197 -33.48 11.71 -21.00
N CYS A 198 -32.26 11.59 -21.48
CA CYS A 198 -31.38 10.46 -21.21
C CYS A 198 -29.97 10.93 -20.87
N SER A 199 -29.31 10.22 -19.95
CA SER A 199 -28.04 10.66 -19.38
C SER A 199 -27.01 9.54 -19.33
N VAL A 200 -25.74 9.91 -19.42
CA VAL A 200 -24.59 9.04 -19.19
C VAL A 200 -23.60 9.71 -18.25
N GLU A 201 -22.99 8.93 -17.36
CA GLU A 201 -21.96 9.42 -16.42
C GLU A 201 -20.56 9.01 -16.91
N ILE A 202 -19.64 9.96 -16.97
CA ILE A 202 -18.24 9.77 -17.37
C ILE A 202 -17.38 9.96 -16.11
N THR A 203 -16.69 8.92 -15.65
CA THR A 203 -15.77 9.01 -14.51
C THR A 203 -14.36 9.29 -15.00
N ILE A 204 -13.76 10.40 -14.57
CA ILE A 204 -12.40 10.80 -14.94
C ILE A 204 -11.40 10.14 -14.01
N SER A 205 -10.41 9.46 -14.59
CA SER A 205 -9.22 9.02 -13.87
C SER A 205 -8.53 10.26 -13.32
N SER A 206 -8.37 10.34 -11.99
CA SER A 206 -7.46 11.30 -11.40
C SER A 206 -6.12 11.18 -12.12
N ALA A 207 -5.61 12.29 -12.66
CA ALA A 207 -4.25 12.32 -13.18
C ALA A 207 -3.31 11.73 -12.13
N PRO A 208 -2.33 10.87 -12.50
CA PRO A 208 -1.37 10.38 -11.52
C PRO A 208 -0.77 11.60 -10.84
N THR A 209 -0.87 11.66 -9.51
CA THR A 209 -0.13 12.66 -8.73
C THR A 209 1.31 12.60 -9.22
N PRO A 210 1.93 13.73 -9.64
CA PRO A 210 3.30 13.70 -10.13
C PRO A 210 4.12 12.99 -9.07
N THR A 211 4.65 11.81 -9.42
CA THR A 211 5.56 11.10 -8.53
C THR A 211 6.75 12.04 -8.39
N PRO A 212 7.09 12.50 -7.17
CA PRO A 212 8.19 13.43 -7.01
C PRO A 212 9.41 12.82 -7.69
N THR A 213 9.98 13.53 -8.66
CA THR A 213 11.26 13.13 -9.25
C THR A 213 12.22 12.95 -8.08
N PRO A 214 12.82 11.76 -7.89
CA PRO A 214 13.76 11.56 -6.79
C PRO A 214 14.87 12.59 -6.98
N THR A 215 14.92 13.56 -6.07
CA THR A 215 15.97 14.56 -6.07
C THR A 215 17.24 13.81 -5.72
N LEU A 216 18.14 13.68 -6.69
CA LEU A 216 19.42 13.02 -6.49
C LEU A 216 20.21 13.88 -5.49
N ASP A 217 20.38 13.40 -4.26
CA ASP A 217 21.15 14.05 -3.22
C ASP A 217 22.34 13.16 -2.79
N ALA A 218 23.37 13.78 -2.21
CA ALA A 218 24.41 13.04 -1.52
C ALA A 218 23.98 12.80 -0.06
N GLY A 219 24.51 11.76 0.56
CA GLY A 219 24.23 11.50 1.97
C GLY A 219 25.20 10.55 2.63
N PHE A 220 24.99 10.33 3.93
CA PHE A 220 25.69 9.28 4.66
C PHE A 220 24.78 8.62 5.69
N LEU A 221 25.19 7.45 6.17
CA LEU A 221 24.68 6.82 7.38
C LEU A 221 25.82 6.16 8.14
N VAL A 222 25.59 5.88 9.42
CA VAL A 222 26.52 5.15 10.28
C VAL A 222 26.00 3.74 10.52
N GLN A 223 26.92 2.77 10.46
CA GLN A 223 26.72 1.38 10.79
C GLN A 223 27.60 0.99 11.99
N LYS A 224 26.97 0.84 13.15
CA LYS A 224 27.59 0.40 14.40
C LYS A 224 27.46 -1.11 14.56
N PHE A 225 28.53 -1.78 14.99
CA PHE A 225 28.49 -3.23 15.24
C PHE A 225 29.33 -3.64 16.46
N ASN A 226 29.03 -4.82 16.98
CA ASN A 226 29.77 -5.51 18.04
C ASN A 226 30.89 -6.36 17.41
N ASP A 227 32.10 -5.84 17.44
CA ASP A 227 33.31 -6.48 16.88
C ASP A 227 33.84 -7.54 17.85
N LYS A 228 33.17 -8.70 17.90
CA LYS A 228 33.41 -9.72 18.92
C LYS A 228 34.79 -10.36 18.77
N ASN A 229 35.26 -10.50 17.54
CA ASN A 229 36.54 -11.14 17.22
C ASN A 229 37.69 -10.12 17.13
N ASN A 230 37.41 -8.82 17.30
CA ASN A 230 38.38 -7.72 17.29
C ASN A 230 39.16 -7.63 15.98
N ASN A 231 38.52 -7.94 14.84
CA ASN A 231 39.12 -7.87 13.52
C ASN A 231 38.93 -6.50 12.84
N LYS A 232 38.22 -5.56 13.50
CA LYS A 232 37.96 -4.18 13.03
C LYS A 232 37.05 -4.09 11.81
N ALA A 233 36.40 -5.19 11.42
CA ALA A 233 35.51 -5.30 10.28
C ALA A 233 34.16 -5.85 10.73
N ARG A 234 33.08 -5.48 10.04
CA ARG A 234 31.76 -6.03 10.34
C ARG A 234 31.64 -7.40 9.69
N ASP A 235 31.44 -8.43 10.49
CA ASP A 235 31.21 -9.79 10.01
C ASP A 235 29.74 -10.19 10.00
N SER A 236 29.44 -11.22 9.19
CA SER A 236 28.13 -11.86 9.22
C SER A 236 27.89 -12.50 10.60
N GLY A 237 26.79 -12.13 11.26
CA GLY A 237 26.42 -12.61 12.60
C GLY A 237 26.87 -11.69 13.74
N GLU A 238 27.61 -10.62 13.46
CA GLU A 238 27.85 -9.57 14.45
C GLU A 238 26.63 -8.68 14.62
N ALA A 239 26.17 -8.59 15.86
CA ALA A 239 25.03 -7.77 16.21
C ALA A 239 25.36 -6.28 16.08
N GLY A 240 24.43 -5.51 15.55
CA GLY A 240 24.46 -4.06 15.66
C GLY A 240 24.32 -3.55 17.10
N LEU A 241 24.63 -2.27 17.31
CA LEU A 241 24.58 -1.65 18.63
C LEU A 241 23.87 -0.29 18.60
N ASP A 242 23.16 0.03 19.70
CA ASP A 242 22.69 1.37 20.02
C ASP A 242 23.86 2.25 20.45
N TRP A 243 24.04 3.39 19.78
CA TRP A 243 25.18 4.25 20.03
C TRP A 243 24.94 5.71 19.66
N ASP A 244 25.55 6.61 20.44
CA ASP A 244 25.52 8.05 20.22
C ASP A 244 26.77 8.52 19.47
N PHE A 245 26.54 9.36 18.47
CA PHE A 245 27.55 10.00 17.65
C PHE A 245 27.30 11.50 17.57
N GLU A 246 28.30 12.22 17.10
CA GLU A 246 28.19 13.60 16.65
C GLU A 246 28.86 13.74 15.29
N TRP A 247 28.36 14.64 14.45
CA TRP A 247 28.97 14.92 13.15
C TRP A 247 28.96 16.41 12.81
N LYS A 248 29.87 16.83 11.95
CA LYS A 248 29.97 18.21 11.45
C LYS A 248 30.31 18.22 9.95
N LEU A 249 30.01 19.33 9.29
CA LEU A 249 30.14 19.47 7.84
C LEU A 249 31.22 20.50 7.50
N ASN A 250 32.11 20.20 6.55
CA ASN A 250 33.09 21.15 6.00
C ASN A 250 33.92 21.89 7.07
N GLY A 251 34.11 21.27 8.24
CA GLY A 251 34.83 21.86 9.37
C GLY A 251 34.07 22.99 10.08
N ASP A 252 32.74 23.10 9.94
CA ASP A 252 31.88 24.17 10.48
C ASP A 252 31.83 24.27 12.02
N ASN A 253 32.62 23.46 12.74
CA ASN A 253 32.68 23.35 14.22
C ASN A 253 31.31 23.16 14.90
N ASN A 254 30.25 22.88 14.14
CA ASN A 254 28.90 22.73 14.62
C ASN A 254 28.53 21.24 14.67
N PHE A 255 28.74 20.63 15.83
CA PHE A 255 28.44 19.22 16.02
C PHE A 255 26.94 18.98 16.16
N ARG A 256 26.43 18.10 15.31
CA ARG A 256 25.04 17.64 15.26
C ARG A 256 24.98 16.24 15.85
N ALA A 257 24.03 15.99 16.73
CA ALA A 257 23.81 14.66 17.30
C ALA A 257 23.37 13.66 16.21
N TYR A 258 23.77 12.40 16.37
CA TYR A 258 23.40 11.28 15.52
C TYR A 258 23.34 10.01 16.36
N GLN A 259 22.47 9.06 16.00
CA GLN A 259 22.33 7.80 16.73
C GLN A 259 22.19 6.60 15.79
N THR A 260 22.69 5.45 16.23
CA THR A 260 22.42 4.14 15.62
C THR A 260 21.51 3.32 16.52
N TYR A 261 20.81 2.34 15.94
CA TYR A 261 19.80 1.58 16.67
C TYR A 261 19.97 0.07 16.54
N VAL A 262 19.92 -0.66 17.65
CA VAL A 262 20.08 -2.13 17.73
C VAL A 262 18.98 -2.88 16.98
N ASP A 263 17.75 -2.37 17.02
CA ASP A 263 16.58 -2.91 16.32
C ASP A 263 16.70 -2.78 14.79
N LYS A 264 17.55 -1.85 14.33
CA LYS A 264 17.99 -1.70 12.93
C LYS A 264 19.35 -2.32 12.66
N ASN A 265 19.73 -3.32 13.45
CA ASN A 265 21.02 -3.99 13.37
C ASN A 265 22.20 -2.98 13.36
N GLY A 266 22.10 -1.94 14.18
CA GLY A 266 23.13 -0.91 14.38
C GLY A 266 23.20 0.14 13.28
N GLU A 267 22.21 0.20 12.39
CA GLU A 267 22.10 1.26 11.39
C GLU A 267 21.47 2.52 12.01
N GLY A 268 22.01 3.70 11.67
CA GLY A 268 21.36 4.98 11.98
C GLY A 268 20.59 5.55 10.78
N GLY A 269 19.86 6.64 11.00
CA GLY A 269 19.11 7.28 9.92
C GLY A 269 20.01 7.96 8.89
N ARG A 270 19.71 7.81 7.60
CA ARG A 270 20.43 8.53 6.53
C ARG A 270 20.32 10.04 6.71
N VAL A 271 21.47 10.72 6.74
CA VAL A 271 21.56 12.18 6.57
C VAL A 271 21.67 12.47 5.08
N GLY A 272 20.60 13.02 4.50
CA GLY A 272 20.52 13.45 3.11
C GLY A 272 20.64 14.96 2.93
N GLY A 273 20.35 15.43 1.73
CA GLY A 273 20.39 16.84 1.34
C GLY A 273 21.81 17.41 1.21
N LEU A 274 22.84 16.55 1.19
CA LEU A 274 24.22 16.96 1.05
C LEU A 274 24.57 17.19 -0.43
N LYS A 275 25.56 18.03 -0.67
CA LYS A 275 26.06 18.36 -2.00
C LYS A 275 27.26 17.51 -2.36
N ASP A 276 27.51 17.39 -3.66
CA ASP A 276 28.76 16.78 -4.14
C ASP A 276 29.97 17.51 -3.55
N GLY A 277 30.93 16.75 -3.00
CA GLY A 277 32.15 17.32 -2.43
C GLY A 277 32.06 17.79 -0.98
N ASP A 278 30.90 17.71 -0.34
CA ASP A 278 30.75 17.98 1.09
C ASP A 278 31.61 17.01 1.93
N LYS A 279 32.37 17.55 2.88
CA LYS A 279 33.22 16.78 3.80
C LYS A 279 32.49 16.56 5.13
N VAL A 280 32.28 15.31 5.49
CA VAL A 280 31.63 14.91 6.74
C VAL A 280 32.70 14.42 7.72
N HIS A 281 32.67 14.90 8.96
CA HIS A 281 33.47 14.38 10.08
C HIS A 281 32.51 13.83 11.13
N ILE A 282 32.60 12.53 11.42
CA ILE A 282 31.80 11.82 12.43
C ILE A 282 32.71 11.45 13.61
N ARG A 283 32.20 11.63 14.83
CA ARG A 283 32.83 11.26 16.10
C ARG A 283 31.89 10.40 16.94
N GLU A 284 32.38 9.26 17.38
CA GLU A 284 31.72 8.35 18.30
C GLU A 284 31.83 8.85 19.75
N LYS A 285 30.73 8.79 20.52
CA LYS A 285 30.77 9.03 21.96
C LYS A 285 31.18 7.76 22.70
N SER A 286 32.11 7.86 23.64
CA SER A 286 32.51 6.71 24.46
C SER A 286 31.36 6.22 25.34
N LYS A 287 31.25 4.89 25.50
CA LYS A 287 30.27 4.23 26.36
C LYS A 287 31.00 3.31 27.35
N SER A 288 30.63 3.38 28.62
CA SER A 288 31.26 2.58 29.67
C SER A 288 31.15 1.07 29.39
N GLY A 289 32.21 0.32 29.68
CA GLY A 289 32.28 -1.13 29.45
C GLY A 289 32.54 -1.55 28.00
N TRP A 290 32.83 -0.60 27.11
CA TRP A 290 33.13 -0.85 25.70
C TRP A 290 34.41 -0.16 25.26
N SER A 291 35.05 -0.70 24.23
CA SER A 291 36.22 -0.11 23.57
C SER A 291 36.03 -0.10 22.06
N ALA A 292 36.33 1.03 21.42
CA ALA A 292 36.31 1.17 19.96
C ALA A 292 37.46 0.35 19.35
N THR A 293 37.16 -0.41 18.28
CA THR A 293 38.13 -1.31 17.64
C THR A 293 38.68 -0.76 16.34
N ASN A 294 37.94 0.13 15.66
CA ASN A 294 38.32 0.72 14.37
C ASN A 294 38.43 2.26 14.40
N GLY A 295 38.69 2.82 15.58
CA GLY A 295 38.82 4.27 15.81
C GLY A 295 37.51 4.92 16.27
N THR A 296 37.61 6.11 16.85
CA THR A 296 36.44 6.86 17.36
C THR A 296 36.01 8.00 16.42
N GLU A 297 36.73 8.24 15.33
CA GLU A 297 36.42 9.31 14.37
C GLU A 297 36.65 8.85 12.93
N GLN A 298 35.83 9.36 12.01
CA GLN A 298 36.00 9.17 10.56
C GLN A 298 35.71 10.47 9.83
N THR A 299 36.47 10.74 8.77
CA THR A 299 36.24 11.87 7.86
C THR A 299 36.23 11.37 6.42
N PHE A 300 35.22 11.79 5.65
CA PHE A 300 35.06 11.40 4.24
C PHE A 300 34.37 12.50 3.44
N THR A 301 34.41 12.39 2.11
CA THR A 301 33.73 13.29 1.18
C THR A 301 32.58 12.54 0.52
N VAL A 302 31.38 13.10 0.52
CA VAL A 302 30.21 12.48 -0.13
C VAL A 302 30.13 12.85 -1.62
N LYS A 303 29.50 11.97 -2.40
CA LYS A 303 29.27 12.16 -3.84
C LYS A 303 27.79 12.23 -4.16
N LEU A 304 27.41 13.04 -5.15
CA LEU A 304 26.03 13.18 -5.59
C LEU A 304 25.42 11.84 -6.00
N GLY A 305 24.25 11.51 -5.44
CA GLY A 305 23.55 10.26 -5.72
C GLY A 305 24.07 9.03 -4.99
N GLU A 306 25.10 9.19 -4.16
CA GLU A 306 25.64 8.13 -3.31
C GLU A 306 25.26 8.34 -1.84
N THR A 307 25.19 7.23 -1.10
CA THR A 307 25.11 7.25 0.36
C THR A 307 26.36 6.58 0.91
N TYR A 308 27.22 7.35 1.56
CA TYR A 308 28.41 6.80 2.21
C TYR A 308 28.02 6.08 3.51
N VAL A 309 28.58 4.90 3.75
CA VAL A 309 28.36 4.13 4.98
C VAL A 309 29.61 4.17 5.84
N ALA A 310 29.53 4.83 6.99
CA ALA A 310 30.62 4.90 7.96
C ALA A 310 30.49 3.76 8.99
N TYR A 311 31.49 2.89 9.09
CA TYR A 311 31.45 1.70 9.95
C TYR A 311 32.20 1.92 11.26
N PHE A 312 31.55 1.65 12.41
CA PHE A 312 32.16 1.78 13.73
C PHE A 312 31.99 0.49 14.55
N GLY A 313 33.11 -0.16 14.87
CA GLY A 313 33.17 -1.40 15.64
C GLY A 313 33.55 -1.12 17.09
N ASN A 314 32.78 -1.69 18.03
CA ASN A 314 33.16 -1.70 19.45
C ASN A 314 33.03 -3.11 19.98
N ARG A 315 33.84 -3.40 21.00
CA ARG A 315 33.78 -4.65 21.73
C ARG A 315 33.69 -4.38 23.21
N GLN A 316 33.04 -5.28 23.93
CA GLN A 316 33.23 -5.38 25.36
C GLN A 316 34.55 -6.14 25.60
N PRO A 317 35.26 -5.85 26.71
CA PRO A 317 36.28 -6.77 27.19
C PRO A 317 35.67 -8.17 27.25
N THR A 318 36.35 -9.16 26.68
CA THR A 318 36.00 -10.55 26.93
C THR A 318 36.22 -10.77 28.42
N THR A 319 35.17 -10.78 29.23
CA THR A 319 35.30 -11.06 30.66
C THR A 319 35.86 -12.45 30.79
N VAL A 320 37.11 -12.55 31.22
CA VAL A 320 37.78 -13.84 31.31
C VAL A 320 37.35 -14.52 32.60
N GLY A 321 37.13 -15.83 32.53
CA GLY A 321 36.77 -16.64 33.70
C GLY A 321 37.90 -16.72 34.73
N CYS A 322 37.64 -17.38 35.84
CA CYS A 322 38.64 -17.72 36.86
C CYS A 322 39.98 -18.17 36.24
N ASN A 323 41.10 -17.78 36.86
CA ASN A 323 42.48 -18.13 36.49
C ASN A 323 43.01 -17.54 35.19
N ASN A 324 42.20 -16.85 34.41
CA ASN A 324 42.68 -16.14 33.24
C ASN A 324 43.38 -14.84 33.63
N SER A 325 44.31 -14.41 32.77
CA SER A 325 45.06 -13.17 32.95
C SER A 325 44.17 -11.93 32.85
N CYS A 326 44.40 -10.94 33.71
CA CYS A 326 43.69 -9.66 33.73
C CYS A 326 44.66 -8.49 33.97
N SER A 327 44.22 -7.29 33.59
CA SER A 327 44.90 -6.02 33.86
C SER A 327 44.07 -5.10 34.75
N ALA A 328 42.77 -5.32 34.88
CA ALA A 328 41.87 -4.64 35.81
C ALA A 328 40.73 -5.56 36.25
N ASP A 329 40.05 -5.22 37.34
CA ASP A 329 38.91 -6.00 37.85
C ASP A 329 37.77 -6.13 36.81
N THR A 330 37.64 -5.13 35.93
CA THR A 330 36.67 -5.12 34.82
C THR A 330 36.96 -6.16 33.74
N ASP A 331 38.16 -6.74 33.71
CA ASP A 331 38.51 -7.82 32.77
C ASP A 331 37.96 -9.18 33.23
N CYS A 332 37.52 -9.28 34.49
CA CYS A 332 37.08 -10.52 35.08
C CYS A 332 35.56 -10.70 35.01
N ALA A 333 35.10 -11.94 34.88
CA ALA A 333 33.68 -12.26 34.96
C ALA A 333 33.08 -11.84 36.32
N SER A 334 31.77 -11.57 36.34
CA SER A 334 31.06 -11.09 37.53
C SER A 334 31.34 -11.96 38.77
N GLY A 335 31.69 -11.33 39.89
CA GLY A 335 32.06 -12.00 41.15
C GLY A 335 33.55 -12.34 41.29
N LEU A 336 34.37 -11.99 40.29
CA LEU A 336 35.83 -12.13 40.31
C LEU A 336 36.48 -10.74 40.27
N PHE A 337 37.68 -10.64 40.86
CA PHE A 337 38.53 -9.44 40.82
C PHE A 337 39.92 -9.81 40.30
N CYS A 338 40.66 -8.84 39.81
CA CYS A 338 41.98 -9.03 39.25
C CYS A 338 43.05 -9.06 40.35
N SER A 339 43.42 -10.26 40.80
CA SER A 339 44.45 -10.45 41.82
C SER A 339 45.84 -10.23 41.22
N LYS A 340 46.51 -9.14 41.61
CA LYS A 340 47.87 -8.78 41.18
C LYS A 340 48.89 -9.00 42.29
N ALA A 341 50.08 -9.46 41.93
CA ALA A 341 51.23 -9.39 42.84
C ALA A 341 51.63 -7.91 43.06
N THR A 342 52.15 -7.59 44.24
CA THR A 342 52.59 -6.22 44.56
C THR A 342 53.64 -5.76 43.54
N GLY A 343 53.39 -4.65 42.85
CA GLY A 343 54.26 -4.10 41.80
C GLY A 343 54.02 -4.64 40.38
N SER A 344 53.07 -5.58 40.19
CA SER A 344 52.72 -6.09 38.86
C SER A 344 51.64 -5.27 38.17
N THR A 345 51.75 -5.07 36.85
CA THR A 345 50.69 -4.45 36.03
C THR A 345 49.62 -5.45 35.60
N SER A 346 49.94 -6.74 35.58
CA SER A 346 49.04 -7.85 35.25
C SER A 346 48.76 -8.76 36.45
N GLY A 347 47.61 -9.43 36.43
CA GLY A 347 47.15 -10.35 37.45
C GLY A 347 46.34 -11.50 36.88
N VAL A 348 45.61 -12.20 37.74
CA VAL A 348 44.69 -13.27 37.37
C VAL A 348 43.33 -13.07 38.02
N CYS A 349 42.25 -13.40 37.31
CA CYS A 349 40.89 -13.30 37.84
C CYS A 349 40.67 -14.34 38.94
N ARG A 350 40.37 -13.87 40.15
CA ARG A 350 40.18 -14.69 41.36
C ARG A 350 38.87 -14.32 42.05
N ASN A 351 38.32 -15.25 42.82
CA ASN A 351 37.21 -14.96 43.71
C ASN A 351 37.75 -14.27 44.97
N ASN A 352 37.13 -13.17 45.39
CA ASN A 352 37.54 -12.39 46.57
C ASN A 352 37.55 -13.22 47.87
N ALA A 353 36.67 -14.22 47.97
CA ALA A 353 36.60 -15.10 49.13
C ALA A 353 37.75 -16.13 49.20
N CYS A 354 38.55 -16.30 48.14
CA CYS A 354 39.64 -17.29 48.12
C CYS A 354 40.81 -16.89 47.22
N VAL A 355 41.34 -15.69 47.44
CA VAL A 355 42.46 -15.09 46.67
C VAL A 355 43.73 -15.96 46.66
N ASN A 356 43.88 -16.83 47.65
CA ASN A 356 45.05 -17.71 47.84
C ASN A 356 44.91 -19.09 47.16
N LYS A 357 43.74 -19.42 46.60
CA LYS A 357 43.44 -20.75 46.04
C LYS A 357 43.65 -20.76 44.53
N THR A 358 44.16 -21.88 44.01
CA THR A 358 44.50 -22.05 42.59
C THR A 358 43.30 -22.34 41.68
N ASN A 359 42.13 -22.72 42.22
CA ASN A 359 40.99 -23.25 41.45
C ASN A 359 39.68 -22.45 41.54
N CYS A 360 39.68 -21.24 42.12
CA CYS A 360 38.52 -20.32 42.36
C CYS A 360 37.23 -20.93 42.93
N THR A 361 37.23 -22.19 43.32
CA THR A 361 36.23 -22.77 44.19
C THR A 361 36.58 -22.38 45.62
N CYS A 362 35.81 -21.49 46.20
CA CYS A 362 35.88 -21.23 47.63
C CYS A 362 35.03 -22.27 48.34
N ASP A 363 35.53 -22.87 49.41
CA ASP A 363 34.72 -23.75 50.26
C ASP A 363 33.52 -22.93 50.76
N VAL A 364 32.32 -23.34 50.36
CA VAL A 364 31.08 -22.67 50.78
C VAL A 364 30.97 -22.84 52.28
N VAL A 365 31.11 -21.75 53.03
CA VAL A 365 30.81 -21.77 54.45
C VAL A 365 29.30 -21.91 54.56
N THR A 366 28.83 -23.11 54.89
CA THR A 366 27.41 -23.41 55.08
C THR A 366 26.88 -22.59 56.26
N SER A 367 26.29 -21.43 55.99
CA SER A 367 25.62 -20.64 57.02
C SER A 367 24.29 -21.30 57.37
N THR A 368 24.23 -21.93 58.54
CA THR A 368 23.01 -22.43 59.16
C THR A 368 22.07 -21.25 59.42
N SER A 369 20.98 -21.13 58.66
CA SER A 369 19.90 -20.18 58.97
C SER A 369 18.92 -20.84 59.95
N THR A 370 18.79 -20.23 61.13
CA THR A 370 17.79 -20.58 62.14
C THR A 370 16.41 -20.10 61.67
N PRO A 371 15.38 -20.95 61.60
CA PRO A 371 14.05 -20.56 61.14
C PRO A 371 13.33 -19.73 62.21
N THR A 372 12.91 -18.51 61.84
CA THR A 372 12.02 -17.69 62.67
C THR A 372 10.57 -17.97 62.28
N THR A 373 9.77 -18.41 63.24
CA THR A 373 8.35 -18.74 63.13
C THR A 373 7.52 -17.47 62.89
N ILE A 374 6.74 -17.41 61.80
CA ILE A 374 5.74 -16.36 61.57
C ILE A 374 4.35 -16.93 61.81
N VAL A 375 3.63 -16.27 62.71
CA VAL A 375 2.28 -16.61 63.16
C VAL A 375 1.24 -16.23 62.11
N LYS A 376 0.33 -17.18 61.86
CA LYS A 376 -0.85 -17.13 60.99
C LYS A 376 -1.91 -16.17 61.54
N ALA A 377 -2.41 -15.26 60.70
CA ALA A 377 -3.68 -14.55 60.92
C ALA A 377 -4.60 -14.71 59.70
N SER A 378 -5.81 -15.16 59.98
CA SER A 378 -7.01 -15.29 59.13
C SER A 378 -7.68 -13.91 58.99
N PRO A 379 -8.40 -13.55 57.90
CA PRO A 379 -9.81 -13.98 57.73
C PRO A 379 -10.32 -14.20 56.28
N THR A 380 -11.21 -15.21 56.17
CA THR A 380 -12.57 -15.28 55.59
C THR A 380 -12.94 -14.60 54.24
N PRO A 381 -13.75 -15.28 53.38
CA PRO A 381 -13.88 -14.97 51.95
C PRO A 381 -15.13 -14.14 51.60
N THR A 382 -15.14 -13.54 50.41
CA THR A 382 -16.36 -13.07 49.74
C THR A 382 -16.32 -13.47 48.28
N SER A 383 -17.25 -14.36 47.91
CA SER A 383 -17.48 -14.88 46.56
C SER A 383 -18.45 -13.97 45.79
N VAL A 384 -18.11 -13.67 44.54
CA VAL A 384 -19.05 -13.21 43.50
C VAL A 384 -18.88 -14.16 42.30
N PRO A 385 -19.95 -14.72 41.73
CA PRO A 385 -19.85 -15.63 40.60
C PRO A 385 -19.92 -14.85 39.28
N GLU A 386 -18.92 -15.00 38.42
CA GLU A 386 -18.99 -14.59 37.02
C GLU A 386 -19.15 -15.84 36.14
N ALA A 387 -20.21 -15.82 35.33
CA ALA A 387 -20.60 -16.94 34.48
C ALA A 387 -19.65 -17.08 33.28
N PRO A 388 -19.26 -18.31 32.88
CA PRO A 388 -18.49 -18.49 31.65
C PRO A 388 -19.41 -18.42 30.42
N LEU A 389 -19.09 -17.51 29.50
CA LEU A 389 -19.59 -17.55 28.12
C LEU A 389 -19.03 -18.78 27.38
N PRO A 390 -19.79 -19.37 26.44
CA PRO A 390 -19.34 -20.54 25.69
C PRO A 390 -18.26 -20.19 24.65
N GLU A 391 -17.21 -21.02 24.60
CA GLU A 391 -16.22 -21.04 23.52
C GLU A 391 -16.89 -21.43 22.20
N ALA A 392 -16.77 -20.55 21.19
CA ALA A 392 -17.19 -20.83 19.84
C ALA A 392 -16.11 -21.61 19.07
N GLY A 393 -16.48 -22.80 18.60
CA GLY A 393 -16.14 -23.31 17.26
C GLY A 393 -14.67 -23.59 16.94
N SER A 394 -14.23 -24.81 17.20
CA SER A 394 -13.01 -25.43 16.68
C SER A 394 -12.94 -25.39 15.14
N THR A 395 -12.00 -24.61 14.59
CA THR A 395 -11.65 -24.55 13.15
C THR A 395 -10.75 -25.72 12.71
N GLY A 396 -11.02 -26.93 13.19
CA GLY A 396 -10.17 -28.10 12.97
C GLY A 396 -10.36 -28.86 11.64
N GLN A 397 -11.33 -28.49 10.79
CA GLN A 397 -11.69 -29.34 9.62
C GLN A 397 -11.52 -28.73 8.23
N SER A 398 -11.04 -27.49 8.08
CA SER A 398 -10.89 -26.87 6.73
C SER A 398 -9.46 -26.92 6.15
N ILE A 399 -8.48 -27.44 6.89
CA ILE A 399 -7.07 -27.46 6.45
C ILE A 399 -6.69 -28.78 5.74
N LEU A 400 -7.45 -29.86 5.90
CA LEU A 400 -7.11 -31.15 5.27
C LEU A 400 -7.42 -31.26 3.77
N LEU A 401 -8.23 -30.36 3.20
CA LEU A 401 -8.65 -30.44 1.79
C LEU A 401 -7.74 -29.69 0.81
N PHE A 402 -6.85 -28.81 1.27
CA PHE A 402 -5.96 -28.05 0.38
C PHE A 402 -4.59 -28.71 0.14
N LEU A 403 -4.15 -29.63 1.01
CA LEU A 403 -2.87 -30.34 0.84
C LEU A 403 -2.99 -31.54 -0.13
N GLY A 404 -4.20 -32.04 -0.41
CA GLY A 404 -4.42 -33.13 -1.36
C GLY A 404 -4.48 -32.71 -2.83
N GLY A 405 -4.76 -31.43 -3.12
CA GLY A 405 -4.94 -30.95 -4.51
C GLY A 405 -3.64 -30.51 -5.21
N THR A 406 -2.63 -30.09 -4.45
CA THR A 406 -1.36 -29.58 -5.00
C THR A 406 -0.37 -30.69 -5.35
N THR A 407 -0.52 -31.90 -4.78
CA THR A 407 0.35 -33.05 -5.08
C THR A 407 0.06 -33.68 -6.45
N MET A 408 -1.19 -33.63 -6.92
CA MET A 408 -1.56 -34.16 -8.25
C MET A 408 -1.09 -33.27 -9.42
N THR A 409 -1.02 -31.95 -9.23
CA THR A 409 -0.55 -31.02 -10.27
C THR A 409 0.96 -31.11 -10.49
N VAL A 410 1.74 -31.36 -9.43
CA VAL A 410 3.19 -31.55 -9.54
C VAL A 410 3.54 -32.87 -10.24
N LEU A 411 2.79 -33.96 -9.99
CA LEU A 411 2.99 -35.24 -10.69
C LEU A 411 2.60 -35.18 -12.18
N GLY A 412 1.54 -34.43 -12.52
CA GLY A 412 1.12 -34.24 -13.91
C GLY A 412 2.16 -33.48 -14.76
N VAL A 413 2.82 -32.47 -14.18
CA VAL A 413 3.86 -31.69 -14.87
C VAL A 413 5.17 -32.48 -15.00
N ILE A 414 5.50 -33.34 -14.03
CA ILE A 414 6.67 -34.23 -14.13
C ILE A 414 6.42 -35.33 -15.19
N GLY A 415 5.20 -35.87 -15.28
CA GLY A 415 4.84 -36.86 -16.32
C GLY A 415 4.88 -36.29 -17.74
N LEU A 416 4.50 -35.02 -17.92
CA LEU A 416 4.53 -34.34 -19.23
C LEU A 416 5.94 -33.91 -19.66
N LEU A 417 6.91 -33.87 -18.74
CA LEU A 417 8.32 -33.57 -19.02
C LEU A 417 9.17 -34.84 -19.21
N ALA A 418 8.61 -36.01 -18.91
CA ALA A 418 9.23 -37.32 -19.11
C ALA A 418 8.81 -38.01 -20.43
N LEU A 419 7.83 -37.44 -21.15
CA LEU A 419 7.48 -37.73 -22.54
C LEU A 419 8.10 -36.65 -23.44
#